data_AF-A0A4U3ESU0-F1
#
_entry.id   AF-A0A4U3ESU0-F1
#
_cell.length_a   1.000
_cell.length_b   1.000
_cell.length_c   1.000
_cell.angle_alpha   90.00
_cell.angle_beta   90.00
_cell.angle_gamma   90.00
#
_symmetry.space_group_name_H-M   'P 1'
#
loop_
_entity.id
_entity.type
_entity.pdbx_description
1 polymer ?
#
loop_
_entity_poly.entity_id
_entity_poly.type
_entity_poly.pdbx_seq_one_letter_code
_entity_poly.pdbx_strand_id
1 'polypeptide(L)'
;MSAIVTSATAIVDVNKALLAVLKQYLDPDASGGIDIRFDLPEIDSTQSSPTVSVFLYDVHEDLQLRQSEPARLNVASSTLRAGWVNLSCNYLITYWEAQRAGSDGDGPDSKPDNQAIQLMTLTLQALLNNRELKDIPGAWTRVIPPQENLNSLGNFWQALGNRPRLSLVFSITVPILLSNSLPQTLVKTVSSEIMQTASLDLKALNTQLWQTLCLALGEGGEQKLARVKIKSQQQAVQDADGPEINISVEISGIVDTAYQQGLAAVLKTWSEKNSAGTEINGVTVNIMALQDSGLVYV
;
A
#
# COMPACT_ATOMS: atom_id res chain seq x y z
N MET A 1 9.79 -23.29 -10.88
CA MET A 1 9.39 -22.71 -9.60
C MET A 1 10.18 -21.43 -9.43
N SER A 2 9.55 -20.25 -9.57
CA SER A 2 10.26 -18.98 -9.37
C SER A 2 10.69 -18.86 -7.91
N ALA A 3 11.98 -18.58 -7.68
CA ALA A 3 12.47 -18.27 -6.35
C ALA A 3 11.77 -16.98 -5.87
N ILE A 4 10.90 -17.09 -4.87
CA ILE A 4 10.29 -15.92 -4.26
C ILE A 4 11.36 -15.26 -3.41
N VAL A 5 11.79 -14.08 -3.82
CA VAL A 5 12.75 -13.27 -3.08
C VAL A 5 12.07 -12.75 -1.81
N THR A 6 12.62 -13.14 -0.66
CA THR A 6 12.09 -12.67 0.63
C THR A 6 12.59 -11.25 0.92
N SER A 7 11.76 -10.44 1.59
CA SER A 7 12.07 -9.03 1.91
C SER A 7 13.40 -8.82 2.62
N ALA A 8 13.84 -9.77 3.44
CA ALA A 8 15.08 -9.63 4.23
C ALA A 8 16.36 -9.75 3.40
N THR A 9 16.35 -10.50 2.29
CA THR A 9 17.56 -10.81 1.51
C THR A 9 17.54 -10.23 0.10
N ALA A 10 16.47 -9.53 -0.27
CA ALA A 10 16.22 -9.18 -1.67
C ALA A 10 17.37 -8.46 -2.38
N ILE A 11 17.88 -7.39 -1.77
CA ILE A 11 18.97 -6.61 -2.36
C ILE A 11 20.27 -7.44 -2.42
N VAL A 12 20.51 -8.27 -1.40
CA VAL A 12 21.69 -9.15 -1.34
C VAL A 12 21.63 -10.21 -2.45
N ASP A 13 20.45 -10.80 -2.67
CA ASP A 13 20.25 -11.81 -3.71
C ASP A 13 20.43 -11.19 -5.10
N VAL A 14 19.93 -9.97 -5.32
CA VAL A 14 20.17 -9.20 -6.55
C VAL A 14 21.67 -8.92 -6.76
N ASN A 15 22.38 -8.46 -5.73
CA ASN A 15 23.82 -8.20 -5.83
C ASN A 15 24.60 -9.48 -6.18
N LYS A 16 24.26 -10.62 -5.57
CA LYS A 16 24.90 -11.91 -5.86
C LYS A 16 24.62 -12.36 -7.30
N ALA A 17 23.38 -12.23 -7.77
CA ALA A 17 23.01 -12.58 -9.14
C ALA A 17 23.75 -11.70 -10.16
N LEU A 18 23.83 -10.39 -9.91
CA LEU A 18 24.57 -9.46 -10.76
C LEU A 18 26.07 -9.77 -10.77
N LEU A 19 26.66 -10.10 -9.61
CA LEU A 19 28.05 -10.53 -9.53
C LEU A 19 28.33 -11.78 -10.36
N ALA A 20 27.44 -12.78 -10.28
CA ALA A 20 27.58 -14.03 -11.03
C ALA A 20 27.57 -13.77 -12.54
N VAL A 21 26.66 -12.90 -13.01
CA VAL A 21 26.58 -12.47 -14.41
C VAL A 21 27.85 -11.76 -14.86
N LEU A 22 28.34 -10.79 -14.08
CA LEU A 22 29.53 -10.02 -14.45
C LEU A 22 30.80 -10.88 -14.45
N LYS A 23 30.96 -11.77 -13.47
CA LYS A 23 32.10 -12.69 -13.39
C LYS A 23 32.24 -13.57 -14.64
N GLN A 24 31.13 -14.04 -15.20
CA GLN A 24 31.16 -14.89 -16.40
C GLN A 24 31.84 -14.21 -17.61
N TYR A 25 31.78 -12.88 -17.69
CA TYR A 25 32.32 -12.11 -18.82
C TYR A 25 33.65 -11.44 -18.49
N LEU A 26 33.81 -10.95 -17.27
CA LEU A 26 34.99 -10.20 -16.85
C LEU A 26 36.11 -11.09 -16.33
N ASP A 27 35.80 -12.26 -15.76
CA ASP A 27 36.79 -13.21 -15.29
C ASP A 27 36.39 -14.65 -15.65
N PRO A 28 36.28 -14.98 -16.97
CA PRO A 28 35.79 -16.27 -17.42
C PRO A 28 36.68 -17.44 -16.98
N ASP A 29 37.99 -17.19 -16.84
CA ASP A 29 38.99 -18.19 -16.45
C ASP A 29 39.22 -18.25 -14.92
N ALA A 30 38.45 -17.48 -14.13
CA ALA A 30 38.64 -17.33 -12.68
C ALA A 30 40.08 -16.99 -12.28
N SER A 31 40.74 -16.20 -13.12
CA SER A 31 42.14 -15.77 -13.01
C SER A 31 42.35 -14.71 -11.93
N GLY A 32 41.28 -14.05 -11.46
CA GLY A 32 41.35 -12.99 -10.46
C GLY A 32 42.02 -11.70 -10.95
N GLY A 33 42.16 -11.53 -12.27
CA GLY A 33 42.84 -10.37 -12.86
C GLY A 33 42.05 -9.05 -12.78
N ILE A 34 40.74 -9.12 -12.56
CA ILE A 34 39.83 -7.97 -12.48
C ILE A 34 39.04 -8.05 -11.17
N ASP A 35 39.05 -6.96 -10.39
CA ASP A 35 38.27 -6.85 -9.17
C ASP A 35 36.84 -6.38 -9.48
N ILE A 36 35.84 -6.98 -8.85
CA ILE A 36 34.43 -6.57 -8.96
C ILE A 36 33.91 -6.29 -7.56
N ARG A 37 33.51 -5.04 -7.33
CA ARG A 37 33.09 -4.56 -6.00
C ARG A 37 31.74 -3.85 -6.05
N PHE A 38 31.04 -3.88 -4.93
CA PHE A 38 29.67 -3.32 -4.77
C PHE A 38 29.64 -2.03 -3.95
N ASP A 39 30.79 -1.37 -3.84
CA ASP A 39 30.96 -0.06 -3.27
C ASP A 39 31.64 0.86 -4.28
N LEU A 40 31.71 2.15 -3.93
CA LEU A 40 32.45 3.12 -4.71
C LEU A 40 33.89 3.20 -4.18
N PRO A 41 34.92 3.01 -5.03
CA PRO A 41 36.30 3.23 -4.63
C PRO A 41 36.57 4.65 -4.13
N GLU A 42 37.58 4.79 -3.27
CA GLU A 42 38.04 6.11 -2.86
C GLU A 42 38.58 6.87 -4.07
N ILE A 43 38.09 8.09 -4.28
CA ILE A 43 38.23 8.89 -5.51
C ILE A 43 39.69 9.12 -5.91
N ASP A 44 40.58 9.24 -4.92
CA ASP A 44 42.01 9.51 -5.10
C ASP A 44 42.91 8.27 -5.02
N SER A 45 42.32 7.10 -4.80
CA SER A 45 43.06 5.84 -4.70
C SER A 45 43.26 5.20 -6.07
N THR A 46 44.51 4.83 -6.37
CA THR A 46 44.81 3.88 -7.45
C THR A 46 44.53 2.48 -6.95
N GLN A 47 43.74 1.71 -7.72
CA GLN A 47 43.44 0.35 -7.32
C GLN A 47 44.65 -0.56 -7.53
N SER A 48 44.76 -1.63 -6.73
CA SER A 48 45.82 -2.63 -6.93
C SER A 48 45.64 -3.44 -8.21
N SER A 49 44.42 -3.50 -8.74
CA SER A 49 44.02 -4.21 -9.95
C SER A 49 42.91 -3.45 -10.70
N PRO A 50 42.75 -3.68 -12.01
CA PRO A 50 41.64 -3.13 -12.78
C PRO A 50 40.32 -3.49 -12.09
N THR A 51 39.50 -2.49 -11.76
CA THR A 51 38.35 -2.67 -10.88
C THR A 51 37.07 -2.19 -11.55
N VAL A 52 36.04 -3.04 -11.54
CA VAL A 52 34.67 -2.67 -11.92
C VAL A 52 33.85 -2.47 -10.64
N SER A 53 33.40 -1.22 -10.43
CA SER A 53 32.55 -0.84 -9.31
C SER A 53 31.09 -0.86 -9.75
N VAL A 54 30.27 -1.62 -9.01
CA VAL A 54 28.83 -1.80 -9.20
C VAL A 54 28.12 -1.11 -8.04
N PHE A 55 27.89 0.19 -8.17
CA PHE A 55 27.39 1.01 -7.08
C PHE A 55 25.86 1.12 -7.13
N LEU A 56 25.17 0.66 -6.08
CA LEU A 56 23.73 0.85 -5.90
C LEU A 56 23.46 2.27 -5.40
N TYR A 57 22.97 3.16 -6.25
CA TYR A 57 22.80 4.57 -5.91
C TYR A 57 21.38 4.95 -5.51
N ASP A 58 20.39 4.16 -5.92
CA ASP A 58 18.98 4.42 -5.62
C ASP A 58 18.15 3.13 -5.55
N VAL A 59 17.21 3.10 -4.62
CA VAL A 59 16.27 2.00 -4.40
C VAL A 59 14.89 2.57 -4.13
N HIS A 60 13.92 2.21 -4.96
CA HIS A 60 12.55 2.68 -4.82
C HIS A 60 11.55 1.65 -5.34
N GLU A 61 10.28 1.79 -4.96
CA GLU A 61 9.22 0.96 -5.53
C GLU A 61 8.92 1.39 -6.97
N ASP A 62 8.83 0.43 -7.89
CA ASP A 62 8.33 0.67 -9.23
C ASP A 62 6.80 0.67 -9.25
N LEU A 63 6.24 1.89 -9.20
CA LEU A 63 4.79 2.11 -9.24
C LEU A 63 4.16 1.75 -10.59
N GLN A 64 4.93 1.68 -11.69
CA GLN A 64 4.39 1.32 -13.00
C GLN A 64 4.05 -0.17 -13.07
N LEU A 65 4.78 -0.99 -12.32
CA LEU A 65 4.51 -2.42 -12.19
C LEU A 65 3.54 -2.73 -11.04
N ARG A 66 3.06 -1.72 -10.31
CA ARG A 66 2.08 -1.93 -9.24
C ARG A 66 0.74 -2.32 -9.83
N GLN A 67 0.35 -3.56 -9.61
CA GLN A 67 -0.97 -4.05 -9.96
C GLN A 67 -1.88 -4.01 -8.73
N SER A 68 -3.15 -3.67 -8.94
CA SER A 68 -4.18 -3.75 -7.90
C SER A 68 -4.63 -5.21 -7.73
N GLU A 69 -3.77 -6.06 -7.17
CA GLU A 69 -4.17 -7.41 -6.80
C GLU A 69 -4.77 -7.42 -5.39
N PRO A 70 -6.01 -7.91 -5.21
CA PRO A 70 -6.55 -8.11 -3.88
C PRO A 70 -5.74 -9.18 -3.15
N ALA A 71 -5.56 -9.00 -1.85
CA ALA A 71 -4.86 -9.96 -1.03
C ALA A 71 -5.59 -11.31 -1.05
N ARG A 72 -4.87 -12.38 -1.39
CA ARG A 72 -5.46 -13.70 -1.60
C ARG A 72 -5.58 -14.45 -0.28
N LEU A 73 -6.78 -14.92 0.04
CA LEU A 73 -7.01 -15.78 1.20
C LEU A 73 -6.50 -17.20 0.94
N ASN A 74 -5.67 -17.71 1.84
CA ASN A 74 -5.35 -19.13 1.93
C ASN A 74 -6.36 -19.80 2.86
N VAL A 75 -7.29 -20.56 2.27
CA VAL A 75 -8.36 -21.26 3.01
C VAL A 75 -7.79 -22.33 3.95
N ALA A 76 -6.72 -23.03 3.57
CA ALA A 76 -6.15 -24.11 4.37
C ALA A 76 -5.50 -23.59 5.66
N SER A 77 -4.85 -22.43 5.60
CA SER A 77 -4.21 -21.80 6.77
C SER A 77 -5.06 -20.71 7.43
N SER A 78 -6.24 -20.38 6.88
CA SER A 78 -7.08 -19.26 7.34
C SER A 78 -6.30 -17.94 7.43
N THR A 79 -5.40 -17.69 6.48
CA THR A 79 -4.58 -16.48 6.45
C THR A 79 -4.71 -15.74 5.13
N LEU A 80 -4.82 -14.42 5.22
CA LEU A 80 -4.64 -13.53 4.08
C LEU A 80 -3.15 -13.53 3.72
N ARG A 81 -2.82 -13.92 2.50
CA ARG A 81 -1.43 -13.88 2.01
C ARG A 81 -0.93 -12.44 2.03
N ALA A 82 0.33 -12.28 2.42
CA ALA A 82 1.01 -11.01 2.30
C ALA A 82 1.09 -10.58 0.83
N GLY A 83 0.99 -9.27 0.61
CA GLY A 83 1.19 -8.70 -0.73
C GLY A 83 2.66 -8.77 -1.16
N TRP A 84 2.91 -8.39 -2.41
CA TRP A 84 4.25 -8.16 -2.92
C TRP A 84 4.43 -6.70 -3.33
N VAL A 85 5.69 -6.26 -3.37
CA VAL A 85 6.10 -4.94 -3.86
C VAL A 85 7.19 -5.13 -4.90
N ASN A 86 7.11 -4.41 -6.01
CA ASN A 86 8.15 -4.44 -7.04
C ASN A 86 9.21 -3.40 -6.69
N LEU A 87 10.36 -3.86 -6.18
CA LEU A 87 11.48 -3.01 -5.79
C LEU A 87 12.43 -2.82 -6.96
N SER A 88 12.65 -1.58 -7.36
CA SER A 88 13.64 -1.16 -8.36
C SER A 88 14.96 -0.84 -7.69
N CYS A 89 16.01 -1.56 -8.07
CA CYS A 89 17.40 -1.34 -7.65
C CYS A 89 18.18 -0.72 -8.82
N ASN A 90 18.65 0.51 -8.67
CA ASN A 90 19.36 1.24 -9.71
C ASN A 90 20.86 1.27 -9.43
N TYR A 91 21.61 0.67 -10.36
CA TYR A 91 23.06 0.54 -10.28
C TYR A 91 23.75 1.49 -11.26
N LEU A 92 24.87 2.01 -10.82
CA LEU A 92 25.84 2.72 -11.62
C LEU A 92 27.12 1.88 -11.69
N ILE A 93 27.46 1.41 -12.89
CA ILE A 93 28.62 0.55 -13.11
C ILE A 93 29.73 1.38 -13.76
N THR A 94 30.90 1.41 -13.12
CA THR A 94 32.04 2.25 -13.50
C THR A 94 33.34 1.46 -13.47
N TYR A 95 34.30 1.88 -14.29
CA TYR A 95 35.64 1.31 -14.32
C TYR A 95 36.67 2.21 -13.62
N TRP A 96 37.54 1.56 -12.84
CA TRP A 96 38.61 2.17 -12.06
C TRP A 96 39.95 1.53 -12.42
N GLU A 97 40.88 2.37 -12.83
CA GLU A 97 42.20 1.99 -13.30
C GLU A 97 43.11 1.57 -12.14
N ALA A 98 44.01 0.61 -12.42
CA ALA A 98 45.04 0.18 -11.48
C ALA A 98 46.26 1.12 -11.45
N GLN A 99 46.47 1.85 -12.54
CA GLN A 99 47.60 2.76 -12.72
C GLN A 99 47.07 4.16 -13.02
N ARG A 100 47.82 5.20 -12.67
CA ARG A 100 47.45 6.56 -13.05
C ARG A 100 47.67 6.73 -14.55
N ALA A 101 46.69 7.30 -15.23
CA ALA A 101 46.80 7.68 -16.63
C ALA A 101 48.09 8.47 -16.89
N GLY A 102 48.78 8.12 -17.98
CA GLY A 102 49.93 8.86 -18.49
C GLY A 102 49.57 10.31 -18.82
N SER A 103 50.57 11.21 -18.79
CA SER A 103 50.37 12.64 -19.07
C SER A 103 50.24 12.97 -20.56
N ASP A 104 50.48 12.01 -21.44
CA ASP A 104 50.55 12.13 -22.89
C ASP A 104 49.45 11.33 -23.60
N GLY A 105 48.86 11.93 -24.65
CA GLY A 105 47.77 11.33 -25.43
C GLY A 105 48.17 10.10 -26.28
N ASP A 106 49.45 9.72 -26.24
CA ASP A 106 49.97 8.52 -26.90
C ASP A 106 50.12 7.32 -25.96
N GLY A 107 49.85 7.49 -24.67
CA GLY A 107 49.87 6.42 -23.69
C GLY A 107 48.84 5.31 -23.99
N PRO A 108 49.05 4.09 -23.46
CA PRO A 108 48.17 2.95 -23.68
C PRO A 108 46.71 3.22 -23.24
N ASP A 109 46.50 4.08 -22.25
CA ASP A 109 45.17 4.46 -21.75
C ASP A 109 44.43 5.44 -22.68
N SER A 110 45.14 6.11 -23.59
CA SER A 110 44.58 7.08 -24.54
C SER A 110 44.26 6.47 -25.91
N LYS A 111 44.55 5.18 -26.12
CA LYS A 111 44.25 4.49 -27.38
C LYS A 111 42.76 4.13 -27.50
N PRO A 112 42.20 4.05 -28.72
CA PRO A 112 40.79 3.70 -28.92
C PRO A 112 40.39 2.33 -28.34
N ASP A 113 41.35 1.42 -28.25
CA ASP A 113 41.22 0.07 -27.69
C ASP A 113 41.78 -0.04 -26.27
N ASN A 114 41.81 1.07 -25.51
CA ASN A 114 42.29 1.06 -24.13
C ASN A 114 41.56 0.05 -23.24
N GLN A 115 42.20 -0.30 -22.12
CA GLN A 115 41.68 -1.31 -21.19
C GLN A 115 40.31 -0.91 -20.62
N ALA A 116 40.09 0.38 -20.35
CA ALA A 116 38.82 0.89 -19.84
C ALA A 116 37.65 0.59 -20.79
N ILE A 117 37.80 0.89 -22.07
CA ILE A 117 36.78 0.65 -23.10
C ILE A 117 36.57 -0.84 -23.31
N GLN A 118 37.63 -1.66 -23.33
CA GLN A 118 37.50 -3.11 -23.45
C GLN A 118 36.67 -3.69 -22.29
N LEU A 119 36.99 -3.34 -21.05
CA LEU A 119 36.29 -3.86 -19.86
C LEU A 119 34.85 -3.35 -19.76
N MET A 120 34.61 -2.07 -20.07
CA MET A 120 33.26 -1.52 -20.11
C MET A 120 32.43 -2.11 -21.25
N THR A 121 33.04 -2.47 -22.38
CA THR A 121 32.37 -3.19 -23.47
C THR A 121 31.98 -4.60 -23.05
N LEU A 122 32.87 -5.34 -22.37
CA LEU A 122 32.55 -6.66 -21.82
C LEU A 122 31.45 -6.60 -20.75
N THR A 123 31.50 -5.58 -19.89
CA THR A 123 30.45 -5.32 -18.90
C THR A 123 29.12 -5.06 -19.60
N LEU A 124 29.10 -4.20 -20.62
CA LEU A 124 27.91 -3.94 -21.41
C LEU A 124 27.37 -5.22 -22.07
N GLN A 125 28.24 -6.05 -22.64
CA GLN A 125 27.87 -7.32 -23.24
C GLN A 125 27.25 -8.27 -22.19
N ALA A 126 27.81 -8.33 -20.98
CA ALA A 126 27.25 -9.11 -19.88
C ALA A 126 25.83 -8.67 -19.54
N LEU A 127 25.59 -7.36 -19.42
CA LEU A 127 24.27 -6.80 -19.09
C LEU A 127 23.26 -7.02 -20.23
N LEU A 128 23.67 -6.81 -21.48
CA LEU A 128 22.78 -6.98 -22.64
C LEU A 128 22.39 -8.43 -22.89
N ASN A 129 23.29 -9.37 -22.62
CA ASN A 129 23.03 -10.81 -22.80
C ASN A 129 22.24 -11.41 -21.63
N ASN A 130 22.20 -10.75 -20.47
CA ASN A 130 21.52 -11.22 -19.27
C ASN A 130 20.36 -10.27 -18.89
N ARG A 131 19.44 -10.03 -19.83
CA ARG A 131 18.22 -9.26 -19.58
C ARG A 131 17.28 -9.92 -18.57
N GLU A 132 17.39 -11.23 -18.41
CA GLU A 132 16.74 -11.98 -17.34
C GLU A 132 17.83 -12.60 -16.46
N LEU A 133 17.81 -12.28 -15.17
CA LEU A 133 18.73 -12.85 -14.20
C LEU A 133 18.26 -14.26 -13.87
N LYS A 134 19.03 -15.28 -14.29
CA LYS A 134 18.66 -16.70 -14.12
C LYS A 134 18.36 -17.08 -12.67
N ASP A 135 19.08 -16.48 -11.73
CA ASP A 135 18.94 -16.75 -10.30
C ASP A 135 17.71 -16.07 -9.68
N ILE A 136 17.13 -15.08 -10.37
CA ILE A 136 15.95 -14.33 -9.94
C ILE A 136 14.91 -14.31 -11.06
N PRO A 137 14.25 -15.46 -11.31
CA PRO A 137 13.26 -15.56 -12.38
C PRO A 137 12.09 -14.61 -12.14
N GLY A 138 11.74 -13.82 -13.16
CA GLY A 138 10.73 -12.75 -13.07
C GLY A 138 11.26 -11.38 -12.66
N ALA A 139 12.59 -11.24 -12.46
CA ALA A 139 13.21 -9.92 -12.39
C ALA A 139 13.11 -9.21 -13.74
N TRP A 140 12.71 -7.94 -13.73
CA TRP A 140 12.67 -7.10 -14.91
C TRP A 140 13.92 -6.22 -14.95
N THR A 141 14.72 -6.28 -16.01
CA THR A 141 15.93 -5.45 -16.11
C THR A 141 15.81 -4.38 -17.19
N ARG A 142 16.47 -3.25 -16.98
CA ARG A 142 16.59 -2.16 -17.95
C ARG A 142 18.07 -1.78 -18.08
N VAL A 143 18.63 -2.05 -19.25
CA VAL A 143 20.02 -1.73 -19.59
C VAL A 143 20.05 -0.35 -20.25
N ILE A 144 20.78 0.59 -19.66
CA ILE A 144 21.00 1.96 -20.16
C ILE A 144 19.67 2.64 -20.57
N PRO A 145 18.78 2.94 -19.60
CA PRO A 145 17.63 3.77 -19.91
C PRO A 145 18.05 5.11 -20.52
N PRO A 146 17.32 5.66 -21.50
CA PRO A 146 17.63 6.95 -22.13
C PRO A 146 17.35 8.17 -21.21
N GLN A 147 17.36 7.97 -19.89
CA GLN A 147 16.94 8.93 -18.89
C GLN A 147 18.08 9.81 -18.34
N GLU A 148 19.33 9.47 -18.64
CA GLU A 148 20.51 10.23 -18.23
C GLU A 148 20.59 11.57 -18.98
N ASN A 149 19.99 12.62 -18.41
CA ASN A 149 20.30 13.99 -18.81
C ASN A 149 21.75 14.28 -18.43
N LEU A 150 22.57 14.75 -19.37
CA LEU A 150 23.98 15.11 -19.15
C LEU A 150 24.19 16.03 -17.94
N ASN A 151 23.21 16.89 -17.62
CA ASN A 151 23.22 17.77 -16.46
C ASN A 151 23.22 17.00 -15.12
N SER A 152 22.53 15.85 -15.04
CA SER A 152 22.46 15.01 -13.84
C SER A 152 23.79 14.28 -13.60
N LEU A 153 24.36 13.72 -14.67
CA LEU A 153 25.65 13.01 -14.61
C LEU A 153 26.81 13.98 -14.26
N GLY A 154 26.75 15.23 -14.73
CA GLY A 154 27.69 16.28 -14.35
C GLY A 154 27.70 16.57 -12.85
N ASN A 155 26.52 16.76 -12.25
CA ASN A 155 26.39 16.97 -10.80
C ASN A 155 26.89 15.76 -10.00
N PHE A 156 26.59 14.55 -10.47
CA PHE A 156 27.06 13.32 -9.84
C PHE A 156 28.59 13.25 -9.80
N TRP A 157 29.27 13.50 -10.93
CA TRP A 157 30.72 13.50 -10.98
C TRP A 157 31.36 14.65 -10.20
N GLN A 158 30.69 15.80 -10.10
CA GLN A 158 31.16 16.89 -9.23
C GLN A 158 31.16 16.47 -7.76
N ALA A 159 30.10 15.79 -7.31
CA ALA A 159 30.03 15.25 -5.95
C ALA A 159 31.10 14.18 -5.69
N LEU A 160 31.52 13.44 -6.72
CA LEU A 160 32.58 12.43 -6.67
C LEU A 160 33.99 12.97 -7.00
N GLY A 161 34.24 14.25 -6.76
CA GLY A 161 35.58 14.82 -6.86
C GLY A 161 36.03 15.20 -8.27
N ASN A 162 35.09 15.53 -9.16
CA ASN A 162 35.33 16.10 -10.49
C ASN A 162 36.15 15.20 -11.45
N ARG A 163 36.00 13.88 -11.35
CA ARG A 163 36.63 12.92 -12.26
C ARG A 163 35.57 12.17 -13.06
N PRO A 164 35.13 12.71 -14.21
CA PRO A 164 34.12 12.04 -15.03
C PRO A 164 34.68 10.72 -15.57
N ARG A 165 33.88 9.66 -15.47
CA ARG A 165 34.16 8.34 -16.06
C ARG A 165 32.99 7.91 -16.92
N LEU A 166 33.22 6.91 -17.78
CA LEU A 166 32.13 6.21 -18.43
C LEU A 166 31.32 5.44 -17.37
N SER A 167 30.02 5.68 -17.35
CA SER A 167 29.06 5.01 -16.47
C SER A 167 28.03 4.24 -17.28
N LEU A 168 27.74 3.02 -16.87
CA LEU A 168 26.60 2.25 -17.35
C LEU A 168 25.53 2.21 -16.27
N VAL A 169 24.34 2.69 -16.59
CA VAL A 169 23.18 2.61 -15.70
C VAL A 169 22.45 1.30 -15.95
N PHE A 170 22.16 0.58 -14.88
CA PHE A 170 21.44 -0.69 -14.92
C PHE A 170 20.39 -0.74 -13.83
N SER A 171 19.12 -0.88 -14.21
CA SER A 171 18.02 -1.00 -13.26
C SER A 171 17.51 -2.44 -13.23
N ILE A 172 17.32 -2.98 -12.03
CA ILE A 172 16.77 -4.32 -11.80
C ILE A 172 15.55 -4.19 -10.90
N THR A 173 14.39 -4.58 -11.39
CA THR A 173 13.15 -4.60 -10.61
C THR A 173 12.82 -6.03 -10.19
N VAL A 174 12.68 -6.26 -8.89
CA VAL A 174 12.37 -7.58 -8.31
C VAL A 174 11.09 -7.57 -7.48
N PRO A 175 10.23 -8.59 -7.60
CA PRO A 175 9.09 -8.74 -6.71
C PRO A 175 9.55 -9.22 -5.33
N ILE A 176 9.15 -8.49 -4.29
CA ILE A 176 9.47 -8.79 -2.90
C ILE A 176 8.19 -9.13 -2.15
N LEU A 177 8.17 -10.29 -1.49
CA LEU A 177 7.06 -10.66 -0.62
C LEU A 177 7.14 -9.92 0.72
N LEU A 178 6.04 -9.30 1.13
CA LEU A 178 5.92 -8.65 2.44
C LEU A 178 5.73 -9.69 3.56
N SER A 179 6.03 -9.31 4.80
CA SER A 179 5.97 -10.22 5.96
C SER A 179 4.67 -10.08 6.76
N ASN A 180 3.62 -9.48 6.20
CA ASN A 180 2.42 -9.03 6.91
C ASN A 180 1.17 -9.90 6.69
N SER A 181 1.31 -11.23 6.70
CA SER A 181 0.14 -12.11 6.60
C SER A 181 -0.79 -11.93 7.80
N LEU A 182 -2.10 -11.78 7.55
CA LEU A 182 -3.10 -11.56 8.59
C LEU A 182 -3.99 -12.80 8.76
N PRO A 183 -4.28 -13.24 10.00
CA PRO A 183 -5.29 -14.28 10.22
C PRO A 183 -6.67 -13.78 9.78
N GLN A 184 -7.50 -14.67 9.26
CA GLN A 184 -8.85 -14.37 8.77
C GLN A 184 -9.85 -15.42 9.24
N THR A 185 -11.02 -14.98 9.67
CA THR A 185 -12.13 -15.88 10.00
C THR A 185 -12.84 -16.29 8.71
N LEU A 186 -12.85 -17.60 8.44
CA LEU A 186 -13.53 -18.14 7.26
C LEU A 186 -15.05 -18.14 7.46
N VAL A 187 -15.79 -17.66 6.47
CA VAL A 187 -17.24 -17.85 6.40
C VAL A 187 -17.51 -19.32 6.09
N LYS A 188 -18.03 -20.07 7.07
CA LYS A 188 -18.37 -21.50 6.92
C LYS A 188 -19.82 -21.74 6.57
N THR A 189 -20.69 -20.85 7.03
CA THR A 189 -22.15 -20.96 6.88
C THR A 189 -22.68 -19.60 6.50
N VAL A 190 -23.55 -19.59 5.49
CA VAL A 190 -24.35 -18.43 5.12
C VAL A 190 -25.80 -18.82 5.38
N SER A 191 -26.45 -18.14 6.31
CA SER A 191 -27.89 -18.24 6.53
C SER A 191 -28.56 -16.97 6.03
N SER A 192 -29.71 -17.15 5.38
CA SER A 192 -30.53 -16.05 4.90
C SER A 192 -31.98 -16.36 5.23
N GLU A 193 -32.68 -15.38 5.78
CA GLU A 193 -34.11 -15.46 6.09
C GLU A 193 -34.85 -14.44 5.22
N ILE A 194 -35.97 -14.86 4.64
CA ILE A 194 -36.85 -13.98 3.87
C ILE A 194 -38.08 -13.73 4.73
N MET A 195 -38.34 -12.47 5.04
CA MET A 195 -39.49 -12.06 5.83
C MET A 195 -40.37 -11.10 5.04
N GLN A 196 -41.69 -11.29 5.14
CA GLN A 196 -42.65 -10.35 4.58
C GLN A 196 -42.78 -9.16 5.54
N THR A 197 -42.34 -7.98 5.10
CA THR A 197 -42.47 -6.75 5.87
C THR A 197 -43.72 -5.99 5.44
N ALA A 198 -44.49 -5.49 6.41
CA ALA A 198 -45.55 -4.53 6.12
C ALA A 198 -44.95 -3.23 5.56
N SER A 199 -45.66 -2.58 4.65
CA SER A 199 -45.23 -1.31 4.06
C SER A 199 -45.35 -0.19 5.11
N LEU A 200 -44.21 0.19 5.69
CA LEU A 200 -44.12 1.32 6.61
C LEU A 200 -43.38 2.46 5.94
N ASP A 201 -44.01 3.64 5.91
CA ASP A 201 -43.30 4.87 5.55
C ASP A 201 -42.45 5.34 6.74
N LEU A 202 -41.17 4.94 6.73
CA LEU A 202 -40.21 5.34 7.77
C LEU A 202 -40.04 6.86 7.86
N LYS A 203 -40.29 7.63 6.79
CA LYS A 203 -40.22 9.10 6.85
C LYS A 203 -41.42 9.68 7.59
N ALA A 204 -42.62 9.17 7.31
CA ALA A 204 -43.83 9.55 8.03
C ALA A 204 -43.68 9.20 9.52
N LEU A 205 -43.18 8.00 9.83
CA LEU A 205 -42.87 7.58 11.19
C LEU A 205 -41.89 8.51 11.91
N ASN A 206 -40.74 8.79 11.30
CA ASN A 206 -39.76 9.69 11.92
C ASN A 206 -40.34 11.09 12.16
N THR A 207 -41.20 11.57 11.26
CA THR A 207 -41.88 12.86 11.40
C THR A 207 -42.88 12.84 12.56
N GLN A 208 -43.63 11.76 12.72
CA GLN A 208 -44.61 11.64 13.81
C GLN A 208 -43.92 11.46 15.17
N LEU A 209 -42.87 10.64 15.25
CA LEU A 209 -42.03 10.53 16.45
C LEU A 209 -41.40 11.89 16.81
N TRP A 210 -40.96 12.65 15.81
CA TRP A 210 -40.45 14.01 15.99
C TRP A 210 -41.49 14.95 16.58
N GLN A 211 -42.71 14.93 16.03
CA GLN A 211 -43.82 15.74 16.53
C GLN A 211 -44.19 15.37 17.97
N THR A 212 -44.18 14.09 18.31
CA THR A 212 -44.42 13.63 19.69
C THR A 212 -43.37 14.19 20.66
N LEU A 213 -42.09 14.23 20.27
CA LEU A 213 -41.05 14.88 21.08
C LEU A 213 -41.27 16.39 21.20
N CYS A 214 -41.62 17.06 20.10
CA CYS A 214 -41.89 18.50 20.10
C CYS A 214 -43.05 18.86 21.04
N LEU A 215 -44.15 18.09 20.98
CA LEU A 215 -45.31 18.26 21.85
C LEU A 215 -44.97 18.07 23.33
N ALA A 216 -44.14 17.08 23.65
CA ALA A 216 -43.72 16.81 25.02
C ALA A 216 -42.83 17.92 25.62
N LEU A 217 -42.12 18.69 24.78
CA LEU A 217 -41.33 19.84 25.22
C LEU A 217 -42.12 21.16 25.26
N GLY A 218 -43.42 21.12 24.96
CA GLY A 218 -44.34 22.25 25.02
C GLY A 218 -44.09 23.31 23.94
N GLU A 219 -44.45 24.55 24.24
CA GLU A 219 -44.35 25.66 23.28
C GLU A 219 -42.90 25.85 22.79
N GLY A 220 -42.72 25.94 21.48
CA GLY A 220 -41.41 26.06 20.83
C GLY A 220 -40.61 24.76 20.72
N GLY A 221 -41.24 23.58 20.84
CA GLY A 221 -40.58 22.27 20.74
C GLY A 221 -39.74 22.08 19.48
N GLU A 222 -40.20 22.60 18.33
CA GLU A 222 -39.48 22.54 17.06
C GLU A 222 -38.14 23.28 17.10
N GLN A 223 -38.11 24.46 17.74
CA GLN A 223 -36.90 25.25 17.91
C GLN A 223 -35.96 24.59 18.92
N LYS A 224 -36.50 24.03 20.01
CA LYS A 224 -35.74 23.34 21.06
C LYS A 224 -35.07 22.07 20.54
N LEU A 225 -35.69 21.42 19.56
CA LEU A 225 -35.16 20.21 18.94
C LEU A 225 -34.52 20.47 17.58
N ALA A 226 -34.36 21.71 17.10
CA ALA A 226 -33.93 21.98 15.72
C ALA A 226 -32.64 21.26 15.26
N ARG A 227 -31.79 20.82 16.19
CA ARG A 227 -30.52 20.11 15.94
C ARG A 227 -30.56 18.62 16.28
N VAL A 228 -31.73 18.06 16.56
CA VAL A 228 -31.96 16.64 16.81
C VAL A 228 -32.41 15.94 15.52
N LYS A 229 -32.10 14.65 15.40
CA LYS A 229 -32.51 13.80 14.30
C LYS A 229 -32.99 12.48 14.87
N ILE A 230 -34.06 11.96 14.28
CA ILE A 230 -34.59 10.63 14.57
C ILE A 230 -34.40 9.78 13.32
N LYS A 231 -33.83 8.59 13.50
CA LYS A 231 -33.77 7.55 12.48
C LYS A 231 -34.43 6.29 13.03
N SER A 232 -35.38 5.77 12.29
CA SER A 232 -36.01 4.48 12.59
C SER A 232 -35.60 3.44 11.56
N GLN A 233 -35.35 2.22 12.02
CA GLN A 233 -35.07 1.05 11.20
C GLN A 233 -36.03 -0.07 11.61
N GLN A 234 -36.65 -0.72 10.63
CA GLN A 234 -37.50 -1.88 10.89
C GLN A 234 -36.65 -3.08 11.30
N GLN A 235 -37.13 -3.81 12.31
CA GLN A 235 -36.52 -5.05 12.77
C GLN A 235 -37.34 -6.26 12.33
N ALA A 236 -36.63 -7.27 11.83
CA ALA A 236 -37.15 -8.60 11.60
C ALA A 236 -37.43 -9.27 12.96
N VAL A 237 -38.63 -9.81 13.18
CA VAL A 237 -38.99 -10.55 14.41
C VAL A 237 -39.48 -11.94 14.05
N GLN A 238 -38.90 -12.96 14.68
CA GLN A 238 -39.03 -14.37 14.28
C GLN A 238 -40.44 -14.97 14.47
N ASP A 239 -41.35 -14.33 15.23
CA ASP A 239 -42.71 -14.83 15.47
C ASP A 239 -43.69 -13.65 15.68
N ALA A 240 -44.06 -12.94 14.61
CA ALA A 240 -45.10 -11.92 14.69
C ALA A 240 -46.47 -12.53 14.38
N ASP A 241 -47.20 -12.93 15.42
CA ASP A 241 -48.60 -13.32 15.34
C ASP A 241 -49.46 -12.05 15.23
N GLY A 242 -49.40 -11.37 14.08
CA GLY A 242 -50.13 -10.13 13.79
C GLY A 242 -49.38 -9.12 12.92
N PRO A 243 -50.04 -8.04 12.45
CA PRO A 243 -49.45 -7.02 11.60
C PRO A 243 -48.61 -5.99 12.38
N GLU A 244 -47.96 -6.39 13.49
CA GLU A 244 -47.19 -5.45 14.31
C GLU A 244 -45.81 -5.20 13.71
N ILE A 245 -45.44 -3.92 13.58
CA ILE A 245 -44.13 -3.55 13.05
C ILE A 245 -43.20 -3.16 14.19
N ASN A 246 -42.13 -3.92 14.31
CA ASN A 246 -41.08 -3.67 15.27
C ASN A 246 -40.01 -2.76 14.67
N ILE A 247 -39.62 -1.72 15.40
CA ILE A 247 -38.59 -0.77 14.99
C ILE A 247 -37.52 -0.60 16.06
N SER A 248 -36.31 -0.27 15.62
CA SER A 248 -35.31 0.40 16.45
C SER A 248 -35.27 1.89 16.10
N VAL A 249 -35.22 2.74 17.12
CA VAL A 249 -35.14 4.19 16.99
C VAL A 249 -33.79 4.66 17.51
N GLU A 250 -33.07 5.42 16.69
CA GLU A 250 -31.84 6.12 17.05
C GLU A 250 -32.13 7.63 17.06
N ILE A 251 -31.78 8.28 18.16
CA ILE A 251 -31.93 9.72 18.35
C ILE A 251 -30.55 10.30 18.59
N SER A 252 -30.20 11.31 17.79
CA SER A 252 -28.90 11.97 17.85
C SER A 252 -29.04 13.47 17.65
N GLY A 253 -28.14 14.25 18.24
CA GLY A 253 -28.13 15.70 18.05
C GLY A 253 -27.76 16.47 19.30
N ILE A 254 -28.06 17.77 19.27
CA ILE A 254 -27.69 18.72 20.32
C ILE A 254 -28.95 19.31 20.93
N VAL A 255 -29.07 19.26 22.26
CA VAL A 255 -30.21 19.77 23.03
C VAL A 255 -29.69 20.63 24.17
N ASP A 256 -30.42 21.68 24.53
CA ASP A 256 -30.10 22.47 25.72
C ASP A 256 -30.36 21.64 26.99
N THR A 257 -29.43 21.69 27.95
CA THR A 257 -29.53 21.02 29.26
C THR A 257 -30.85 21.33 29.99
N ALA A 258 -31.46 22.49 29.76
CA ALA A 258 -32.77 22.86 30.31
C ALA A 258 -33.91 21.88 29.92
N TYR A 259 -33.79 21.16 28.81
CA TYR A 259 -34.82 20.25 28.30
C TYR A 259 -34.51 18.77 28.52
N GLN A 260 -33.38 18.45 29.16
CA GLN A 260 -32.92 17.08 29.38
C GLN A 260 -33.96 16.21 30.12
N GLN A 261 -34.56 16.74 31.19
CA GLN A 261 -35.54 15.99 31.98
C GLN A 261 -36.83 15.70 31.21
N GLY A 262 -37.31 16.66 30.42
CA GLY A 262 -38.50 16.51 29.58
C GLY A 262 -38.29 15.47 28.48
N LEU A 263 -37.13 15.51 27.82
CA LEU A 263 -36.77 14.53 26.80
C LEU A 263 -36.62 13.12 27.40
N ALA A 264 -35.87 12.98 28.50
CA ALA A 264 -35.64 11.70 29.15
C ALA A 264 -36.94 11.01 29.61
N ALA A 265 -37.96 11.78 30.03
CA ALA A 265 -39.26 11.23 30.40
C ALA A 265 -40.00 10.57 29.22
N VAL A 266 -39.93 11.18 28.02
CA VAL A 266 -40.54 10.63 26.81
C VAL A 266 -39.80 9.39 26.33
N LEU A 267 -38.47 9.46 26.29
CA LEU A 267 -37.62 8.34 25.90
C LEU A 267 -37.81 7.14 26.83
N LYS A 268 -37.92 7.39 28.13
CA LYS A 268 -38.23 6.37 29.12
C LYS A 268 -39.60 5.72 28.85
N THR A 269 -40.61 6.53 28.54
CA THR A 269 -41.95 6.02 28.20
C THR A 269 -41.92 5.12 26.95
N TRP A 270 -41.17 5.50 25.92
CA TRP A 270 -40.99 4.70 24.70
C TRP A 270 -40.25 3.39 24.97
N SER A 271 -39.26 3.40 25.87
CA SER A 271 -38.53 2.20 26.25
C SER A 271 -39.33 1.23 27.13
N GLU A 272 -40.25 1.74 27.97
CA GLU A 272 -40.99 0.91 28.93
C GLU A 272 -42.28 0.32 28.35
N LYS A 273 -42.95 1.04 27.45
CA LYS A 273 -44.24 0.61 26.87
C LYS A 273 -44.07 -0.18 25.57
N ASN A 274 -42.84 -0.35 25.08
CA ASN A 274 -42.51 -0.92 23.77
C ASN A 274 -43.36 -0.36 22.61
N SER A 275 -43.93 0.83 22.76
CA SER A 275 -44.87 1.41 21.82
C SER A 275 -44.76 2.93 21.91
N ALA A 276 -44.65 3.57 20.76
CA ALA A 276 -44.77 5.03 20.67
C ALA A 276 -46.23 5.50 20.75
N GLY A 277 -47.20 4.59 20.96
CA GLY A 277 -48.63 4.87 20.83
C GLY A 277 -49.01 5.39 19.44
N THR A 278 -48.23 5.04 18.42
CA THR A 278 -48.30 5.66 17.09
C THR A 278 -48.78 4.62 16.07
N GLU A 279 -50.05 4.71 15.68
CA GLU A 279 -50.57 4.00 14.51
C GLU A 279 -50.19 4.77 13.24
N ILE A 280 -49.58 4.10 12.28
CA ILE A 280 -49.23 4.70 10.98
C ILE A 280 -49.82 3.80 9.89
N ASN A 281 -50.70 4.38 9.07
CA ASN A 281 -51.44 3.65 8.04
C ASN A 281 -52.24 2.45 8.58
N GLY A 282 -52.75 2.55 9.81
CA GLY A 282 -53.51 1.48 10.47
C GLY A 282 -52.65 0.33 11.01
N VAL A 283 -51.33 0.53 11.11
CA VAL A 283 -50.38 -0.45 11.63
C VAL A 283 -49.79 0.03 12.94
N THR A 284 -49.85 -0.82 13.97
CA THR A 284 -49.23 -0.58 15.27
C THR A 284 -47.71 -0.71 15.17
N VAL A 285 -47.01 0.34 15.59
CA VAL A 285 -45.55 0.38 15.60
C VAL A 285 -45.02 0.25 17.01
N ASN A 286 -44.23 -0.80 17.23
CA ASN A 286 -43.59 -1.12 18.50
C ASN A 286 -42.12 -0.74 18.48
N ILE A 287 -41.66 -0.02 19.51
CA ILE A 287 -40.24 0.33 19.67
C ILE A 287 -39.60 -0.79 20.48
N MET A 288 -38.78 -1.61 19.82
CA MET A 288 -38.05 -2.72 20.45
C MET A 288 -36.69 -2.30 20.99
N ALA A 289 -36.10 -1.27 20.40
CA ALA A 289 -34.82 -0.72 20.84
C ALA A 289 -34.79 0.80 20.65
N LEU A 290 -34.28 1.49 21.66
CA LEU A 290 -34.08 2.95 21.65
C LEU A 290 -32.61 3.24 21.95
N GLN A 291 -31.96 4.00 21.07
CA GLN A 291 -30.59 4.48 21.25
C GLN A 291 -30.58 6.01 21.30
N ASP A 292 -30.14 6.56 22.42
CA ASP A 292 -30.09 8.00 22.68
C ASP A 292 -28.66 8.50 22.99
N SER A 293 -27.66 7.61 22.90
CA SER A 293 -26.24 7.91 23.14
C SER A 293 -25.65 8.96 22.20
N GLY A 294 -26.33 9.25 21.08
CA GLY A 294 -25.98 10.31 20.15
C GLY A 294 -26.48 11.70 20.55
N LEU A 295 -27.24 11.83 21.66
CA LEU A 295 -27.70 13.11 22.19
C LEU A 295 -26.66 13.77 23.08
N VAL A 296 -26.34 15.02 22.78
CA VAL A 296 -25.42 15.85 23.55
C VAL A 296 -26.20 17.00 24.16
N TYR A 297 -26.15 17.11 25.49
CA TYR A 297 -26.75 18.21 26.23
C TYR A 297 -25.71 19.30 26.47
N VAL A 298 -26.02 20.54 26.10
CA VAL A 298 -25.15 21.73 26.20
C VAL A 298 -25.81 22.88 26.96
#